data_AF-A0A838SXN2-F1
#
_entry.id   AF-A0A838SXN2-F1
#
_cell.length_a   1.000
_cell.length_b   1.000
_cell.length_c   1.000
_cell.angle_alpha   90.00
_cell.angle_beta   90.00
_cell.angle_gamma   90.00
#
_symmetry.space_group_name_H-M   'P 1'
#
loop_
_entity.id
_entity.type
_entity.pdbx_description
1 polymer ?
#
loop_
_entity_poly.entity_id
_entity_poly.type
_entity_poly.pdbx_seq_one_letter_code
_entity_poly.pdbx_strand_id
1 'polypeptide(L)'
;PVLPVLTQLQAVLQAPVMQGSSCTLEGGIPAARVHELQRRLPALTRGDGVLESALAGYQPVRGTIPIRARTDHNPLDRRGYLRQVLRRA
;
A
#
# COMPACT_ATOMS: atom_id res chain seq x y z
N PRO A 1 18.29 9.87 -2.35
CA PRO A 1 16.99 10.07 -3.06
C PRO A 1 15.81 9.29 -2.46
N VAL A 2 16.03 8.14 -1.83
CA VAL A 2 14.96 7.26 -1.30
C VAL A 2 14.26 7.85 -0.05
N LEU A 3 15.02 8.42 0.89
CA LEU A 3 14.50 8.96 2.16
C LEU A 3 13.38 10.01 1.97
N PRO A 4 13.52 11.05 1.13
CA PRO A 4 12.44 12.01 0.89
C PRO A 4 11.16 11.40 0.31
N VAL A 5 11.27 10.32 -0.46
CA VAL A 5 10.07 9.66 -1.01
C VAL A 5 9.35 8.88 0.08
N LEU A 6 10.10 8.19 0.93
CA LEU A 6 9.52 7.45 2.06
C LEU A 6 8.79 8.40 3.02
N THR A 7 9.34 9.58 3.30
CA THR A 7 8.67 10.58 4.15
C THR A 7 7.41 11.14 3.47
N GLN A 8 7.42 11.39 2.15
CA GLN A 8 6.22 11.77 1.39
C GLN A 8 5.11 10.71 1.44
N LEU A 9 5.50 9.43 1.49
CA LEU A 9 4.58 8.30 1.66
C LEU A 9 4.16 8.05 3.11
N GLN A 10 4.48 8.99 4.02
CA GLN A 10 4.18 8.92 5.44
C GLN A 10 4.82 7.71 6.14
N ALA A 11 5.96 7.24 5.63
CA ALA A 11 6.72 6.20 6.31
C ALA A 11 7.43 6.80 7.55
N VAL A 12 7.38 6.06 8.66
CA VAL A 12 8.14 6.33 9.87
C VAL A 12 9.31 5.37 9.89
N LEU A 13 10.50 5.89 9.66
CA LEU A 13 11.73 5.10 9.56
C LEU A 13 12.49 5.12 10.88
N GLN A 14 13.15 4.01 11.17
CA GLN A 14 14.20 3.93 12.17
C GLN A 14 15.52 4.48 11.61
N ALA A 15 16.56 4.53 12.44
CA ALA A 15 17.88 4.91 12.00
C ALA A 15 18.37 3.95 10.90
N PRO A 16 18.78 4.45 9.72
CA PRO A 16 19.33 3.62 8.66
C PRO A 16 20.55 2.83 9.15
N VAL A 17 20.62 1.54 8.80
CA VAL A 17 21.77 0.69 9.11
C VAL A 17 22.57 0.47 7.84
N MET A 18 23.84 0.87 7.85
CA MET A 18 24.78 0.64 6.76
C MET A 18 25.50 -0.69 6.95
N GLN A 19 25.49 -1.56 5.95
CA GLN A 19 26.20 -2.83 5.93
C GLN A 19 27.05 -2.94 4.66
N GLY A 20 28.29 -2.46 4.73
CA GLY A 20 29.20 -2.44 3.58
C GLY A 20 28.64 -1.58 2.44
N SER A 21 28.29 -2.22 1.32
CA SER A 21 27.69 -1.57 0.15
C SER A 21 26.16 -1.49 0.18
N SER A 22 25.50 -2.11 1.17
CA SER A 22 24.05 -2.06 1.33
C SER A 22 23.63 -1.13 2.47
N CYS A 23 22.41 -0.61 2.36
CA CYS A 23 21.76 0.19 3.39
C CYS A 23 20.37 -0.38 3.64
N THR A 24 20.10 -0.77 4.88
CA THR A 24 18.79 -1.29 5.30
C THR A 24 17.99 -0.17 5.95
N LEU A 25 16.77 0.03 5.46
CA LEU A 25 15.80 0.98 5.99
C LEU A 25 14.63 0.21 6.57
N GLU A 26 14.47 0.27 7.89
CA GLU A 26 13.37 -0.36 8.61
C GLU A 26 12.39 0.69 9.10
N GLY A 27 11.11 0.35 9.16
CA GLY A 27 10.08 1.28 9.60
C GLY A 27 8.66 0.84 9.28
N GLY A 28 7.71 1.69 9.66
CA GLY A 28 6.29 1.53 9.35
C GLY A 28 5.88 2.41 8.18
N ILE A 29 5.01 1.90 7.31
CA ILE A 29 4.38 2.66 6.22
C ILE A 29 2.87 2.34 6.19
N PRO A 30 1.99 3.31 5.92
CA PRO A 30 0.58 3.00 5.75
C PRO A 30 0.37 1.98 4.62
N ALA A 31 -0.42 0.93 4.88
CA ALA A 31 -0.67 -0.14 3.91
C ALA A 31 -1.17 0.38 2.55
N ALA A 32 -1.97 1.45 2.55
CA ALA A 32 -2.48 2.10 1.34
C ALA A 32 -1.37 2.69 0.44
N ARG A 33 -0.17 2.97 0.97
CA ARG A 33 0.98 3.54 0.25
C ARG A 33 2.02 2.52 -0.17
N VAL A 34 1.94 1.27 0.30
CA VAL A 34 2.90 0.19 -0.04
C VAL A 34 2.95 -0.06 -1.54
N HIS A 35 1.80 -0.12 -2.21
CA HIS A 35 1.75 -0.33 -3.66
C HIS A 35 2.38 0.83 -4.44
N GLU A 36 2.23 2.07 -3.96
CA GLU A 36 2.88 3.23 -4.57
C GLU A 36 4.41 3.15 -4.43
N LEU A 37 4.90 2.77 -3.25
CA LEU A 37 6.33 2.54 -3.01
C LEU A 37 6.88 1.45 -3.93
N GLN A 38 6.22 0.28 -4.02
CA GLN A 38 6.65 -0.83 -4.88
C GLN A 38 6.84 -0.40 -6.34
N ARG A 39 5.94 0.42 -6.90
CA ARG A 39 6.06 0.91 -8.28
C ARG A 39 7.20 1.90 -8.49
N ARG A 40 7.51 2.71 -7.47
CA ARG A 40 8.57 3.73 -7.55
C ARG A 40 9.96 3.17 -7.22
N LEU A 41 10.03 2.09 -6.46
CA LEU A 41 11.27 1.53 -5.93
C LEU A 41 12.33 1.26 -7.00
N PRO A 42 12.04 0.60 -8.13
CA PRO A 42 13.06 0.31 -9.15
C PRO A 42 13.74 1.58 -9.68
N ALA A 43 12.98 2.65 -9.92
CA ALA A 43 13.52 3.92 -10.39
C ALA A 43 14.35 4.64 -9.31
N LEU A 44 13.98 4.50 -8.03
CA LEU A 44 14.67 5.16 -6.91
C LEU A 44 15.99 4.47 -6.52
N THR A 45 16.09 3.16 -6.77
CA THR A 45 17.24 2.32 -6.39
C THR A 45 18.04 1.85 -7.60
N ARG A 46 17.73 2.33 -8.81
CA ARG A 46 18.32 1.88 -10.08
C ARG A 46 18.16 0.38 -10.34
N GLY A 47 17.14 -0.24 -9.74
CA GLY A 47 16.81 -1.66 -9.90
C GLY A 47 17.33 -2.57 -8.80
N ASP A 48 18.27 -2.13 -7.96
CA ASP A 48 18.94 -3.00 -6.99
C ASP A 48 18.22 -3.09 -5.63
N GLY A 49 17.22 -2.24 -5.41
CA GLY A 49 16.49 -2.18 -4.15
C GLY A 49 15.53 -3.35 -3.98
N VAL A 50 15.47 -3.88 -2.76
CA VAL A 50 14.49 -4.89 -2.35
C VAL A 50 13.54 -4.27 -1.31
N LEU A 51 12.25 -4.63 -1.38
CA LEU A 51 11.24 -4.23 -0.40
C LEU A 51 10.59 -5.48 0.18
N GLU A 52 10.67 -5.59 1.50
CA GLU A 52 9.90 -6.53 2.30
C GLU A 52 8.89 -5.78 3.16
N SER A 53 7.68 -6.30 3.28
CA SER A 53 6.64 -5.68 4.08
C SER A 53 5.74 -6.73 4.71
N ALA A 54 5.45 -6.55 6.00
CA ALA A 54 4.49 -7.36 6.74
C ALA A 54 3.49 -6.46 7.49
N LEU A 55 2.34 -7.01 7.85
CA LEU A 55 1.38 -6.31 8.69
C LEU A 55 1.96 -6.17 10.10
N ALA A 56 2.23 -4.93 10.52
CA ALA A 56 2.76 -4.63 11.86
C ALA A 56 1.68 -4.19 12.85
N GLY A 57 0.55 -3.65 12.39
CA GLY A 57 -0.53 -3.18 13.27
C GLY A 57 -1.51 -2.25 12.57
N TYR A 58 -2.34 -1.59 13.38
CA TYR A 58 -3.36 -0.65 12.91
C TYR A 58 -3.08 0.74 13.48
N GLN A 59 -3.36 1.76 12.68
CA GLN A 59 -3.32 3.15 13.10
C GLN A 59 -4.64 3.83 12.77
N PRO A 60 -5.08 4.82 13.57
CA PRO A 60 -6.24 5.64 13.24
C PRO A 60 -6.07 6.31 11.88
N VAL A 61 -7.11 6.25 11.05
CA VAL A 61 -7.13 6.99 9.78
C VAL A 61 -7.18 8.48 10.09
N ARG A 62 -6.18 9.21 9.60
CA ARG A 62 -6.15 10.67 9.66
C ARG A 62 -6.64 11.22 8.32
N GLY A 63 -7.71 12.02 8.34
CA GLY A 63 -8.32 12.61 7.14
C GLY A 63 -9.52 11.82 6.64
N THR A 64 -9.74 11.82 5.32
CA THR A 64 -10.91 11.20 4.72
C THR A 64 -10.84 9.68 4.81
N ILE A 65 -11.91 9.06 5.31
CA ILE A 65 -12.03 7.61 5.41
C ILE A 65 -11.99 7.01 3.99
N PRO A 66 -11.06 6.08 3.69
CA PRO A 66 -11.01 5.46 2.37
C PRO A 66 -12.26 4.61 2.16
N ILE A 67 -12.94 4.83 1.03
CA ILE A 67 -14.09 4.04 0.62
C ILE A 67 -13.60 3.05 -0.44
N ARG A 68 -13.73 1.75 -0.16
CA ARG A 68 -13.52 0.72 -1.18
C ARG A 68 -14.87 0.35 -1.79
N ALA A 69 -15.04 0.66 -3.08
CA ALA A 69 -16.22 0.20 -3.81
C ALA A 69 -16.33 -1.32 -3.75
N ARG A 70 -17.55 -1.84 -3.63
CA ARG A 70 -17.81 -3.29 -3.73
C ARG A 70 -17.33 -3.78 -5.09
N THR A 71 -16.57 -4.86 -5.09
CA THR A 71 -16.10 -5.52 -6.32
C THR A 71 -17.05 -6.59 -6.81
N ASP A 72 -18.05 -6.93 -6.00
CA ASP A 72 -19.05 -7.95 -6.28
C ASP A 72 -20.43 -7.34 -6.53
N HIS A 73 -21.38 -8.19 -6.93
CA HIS A 73 -22.78 -7.80 -7.01
C HIS A 73 -23.31 -7.56 -5.60
N ASN A 74 -23.92 -6.40 -5.37
CA ASN A 74 -24.38 -6.01 -4.05
C ASN A 74 -25.71 -6.70 -3.70
N PRO A 75 -25.74 -7.69 -2.78
CA PRO A 75 -27.00 -8.36 -2.42
C PRO A 75 -27.96 -7.42 -1.67
N LEU A 76 -27.47 -6.29 -1.14
CA LEU A 76 -28.30 -5.31 -0.45
C LEU A 76 -29.14 -4.45 -1.41
N ASP A 77 -28.77 -4.39 -2.69
CA ASP A 77 -29.66 -3.92 -3.77
C ASP A 77 -30.25 -5.13 -4.50
N ARG A 78 -31.37 -5.64 -3.98
CA ARG A 78 -32.04 -6.83 -4.53
C ARG A 78 -32.34 -6.71 -6.03
N ARG A 79 -32.79 -5.53 -6.50
CA ARG A 79 -33.18 -5.35 -7.91
C ARG A 79 -31.96 -5.37 -8.82
N GLY A 80 -30.88 -4.68 -8.44
CA GLY A 80 -29.61 -4.68 -9.17
C GLY A 80 -28.98 -6.07 -9.18
N TYR A 81 -28.93 -6.71 -8.01
CA TYR A 81 -28.34 -8.03 -7.81
C TYR A 81 -28.99 -9.10 -8.69
N LEU A 82 -30.33 -9.23 -8.63
CA LEU A 82 -31.05 -10.25 -9.40
C LEU A 82 -30.89 -10.01 -10.91
N ARG A 83 -30.82 -8.76 -11.36
CA ARG A 83 -30.59 -8.43 -12.76
C ARG A 83 -29.20 -8.88 -13.23
N GLN A 84 -28.17 -8.74 -12.42
CA GLN A 84 -26.81 -9.14 -12.80
C GLN A 84 -26.59 -10.65 -12.70
N VAL A 85 -27.14 -11.31 -11.67
CA VAL A 85 -26.97 -12.74 -11.44
C VAL A 85 -27.81 -13.59 -12.40
N LEU A 86 -29.08 -13.23 -12.65
CA LEU A 86 -29.98 -14.02 -13.52
C LEU A 86 -29.71 -13.82 -15.02
N ARG A 87 -29.00 -12.76 -15.42
CA ARG A 87 -28.60 -12.53 -16.83
C ARG A 87 -27.46 -13.44 -17.31
N ARG A 88 -26.85 -14.22 -16.41
CA ARG A 88 -25.79 -15.18 -16.74
C ARG A 88 -26.27 -16.64 -16.71
N ALA A 89 -27.58 -16.88 -16.64
CA ALA A 89 -28.19 -18.20 -16.84
C ALA A 89 -28.59 -18.41 -18.30
#